data_AF-A0A957EI15-F1
#
_entry.id   AF-A0A957EI15-F1
#
_cell.length_a   1.000
_cell.length_b   1.000
_cell.length_c   1.000
_cell.angle_alpha   90.00
_cell.angle_beta   90.00
_cell.angle_gamma   90.00
#
_symmetry.space_group_name_H-M   'P 1'
#
loop_
_entity.id
_entity.type
_entity.pdbx_description
1 polymer ?
#
loop_
_entity_poly.entity_id
_entity_poly.type
_entity_poly.pdbx_seq_one_letter_code
_entity_poly.pdbx_strand_id
1 'polypeptide(L)'
;MNTKIRNIILAVVLLEVILTVGIFGLPRAVRALPGAYYVRLQNNRLTAPVMALITTPLPQALPVAAASSTTIDLAELPQIPGLQDTAVAAPTATPTLAPTVNNDTAVTTISEPAATPEATIAPTNTPTPTPQPTLSPPPTSAELANVPTVKQGFNNCGPANLTIVLEYYGDATTQETAAAYLKPNKEDRNVS
;
A
#
# COMPACT_ATOMS: atom_id res chain seq x y z
N MET A 1 40.28 17.40 -57.49
CA MET A 1 39.21 17.68 -56.50
C MET A 1 39.65 18.84 -55.61
N ASN A 2 38.84 19.87 -55.43
CA ASN A 2 39.18 21.05 -54.61
C ASN A 2 39.39 20.61 -53.15
N THR A 3 40.48 21.05 -52.50
CA THR A 3 40.79 20.74 -51.10
C THR A 3 39.65 21.07 -50.15
N LYS A 4 38.90 22.14 -50.43
CA LYS A 4 37.70 22.50 -49.66
C LYS A 4 36.60 21.45 -49.77
N ILE A 5 36.35 20.95 -50.97
CA ILE A 5 35.33 19.90 -51.23
C ILE A 5 35.73 18.59 -50.55
N ARG A 6 37.00 18.20 -50.61
CA ARG A 6 37.51 17.01 -49.91
C ARG A 6 37.28 17.10 -48.40
N ASN A 7 37.61 18.25 -47.80
CA ASN A 7 37.46 18.44 -46.37
C ASN A 7 35.98 18.43 -45.94
N ILE A 8 35.08 18.98 -46.76
CA ILE A 8 33.64 18.91 -46.53
C ILE A 8 33.15 17.45 -46.57
N ILE A 9 33.55 16.68 -47.58
CA ILE A 9 33.17 15.26 -47.68
C ILE A 9 33.66 14.48 -46.46
N LEU A 10 34.92 14.68 -46.04
CA LEU A 10 35.47 14.02 -44.86
C LEU A 10 34.71 14.40 -43.58
N ALA A 11 34.32 15.67 -43.43
CA ALA A 11 33.53 16.11 -42.28
C ALA A 11 32.14 15.47 -42.24
N VAL A 12 31.47 15.35 -43.40
CA VAL A 12 30.16 14.69 -43.50
C VAL A 12 30.27 13.21 -43.17
N VAL A 13 31.25 12.51 -43.73
CA VAL A 13 31.47 11.08 -43.45
C VAL A 13 31.80 10.86 -41.96
N LEU A 14 32.61 11.72 -41.36
CA LEU A 14 32.92 11.64 -39.93
C LEU A 14 31.65 11.85 -39.09
N LEU A 15 30.82 12.84 -39.42
CA LEU A 15 29.55 13.10 -38.75
C LEU A 15 28.61 11.89 -38.85
N GLU A 16 28.49 11.29 -40.04
CA GLU A 16 27.67 10.11 -40.27
C GLU A 16 28.13 8.94 -39.40
N VAL A 17 29.44 8.64 -39.39
CA VAL A 17 30.02 7.59 -38.55
C VAL A 17 29.74 7.84 -37.06
N ILE A 18 29.92 9.06 -36.57
CA ILE A 18 29.63 9.42 -35.18
C ILE A 18 28.16 9.20 -34.86
N LEU A 19 27.25 9.61 -35.76
CA LEU A 19 25.81 9.48 -35.57
C LEU A 19 25.39 8.00 -35.57
N THR A 20 25.93 7.18 -36.47
CA THR A 20 25.69 5.74 -36.50
C THR A 20 26.17 5.07 -35.21
N VAL A 21 27.42 5.32 -34.80
CA VAL A 21 27.96 4.76 -33.55
C VAL A 21 27.15 5.23 -32.34
N GLY A 22 26.72 6.49 -32.33
CA GLY A 22 25.86 7.05 -31.29
C GLY A 22 24.51 6.34 -31.20
N ILE A 23 23.79 6.18 -32.31
CA ILE A 23 22.46 5.57 -32.32
C ILE A 23 22.51 4.10 -31.87
N PHE A 24 23.51 3.33 -32.31
CA PHE A 24 23.62 1.91 -31.93
C PHE A 24 24.30 1.70 -30.57
N GLY A 25 25.21 2.58 -30.17
CA GLY A 25 25.94 2.50 -28.91
C GLY A 25 25.15 3.02 -27.71
N LEU A 26 24.39 4.10 -27.88
CA LEU A 26 23.69 4.78 -26.79
C LEU A 26 22.68 3.88 -26.04
N PRO A 27 21.82 3.07 -26.70
CA PRO A 27 20.90 2.17 -26.00
C PRO A 27 21.64 1.15 -25.13
N ARG A 28 22.79 0.63 -25.58
CA ARG A 28 23.59 -0.31 -24.80
C ARG A 28 24.28 0.37 -23.63
N ALA A 29 24.86 1.55 -23.85
CA ALA A 29 25.49 2.33 -22.81
C ALA A 29 24.49 2.70 -21.69
N VAL A 30 23.29 3.13 -22.07
CA VAL A 30 22.23 3.49 -21.11
C VAL A 30 21.72 2.29 -20.32
N ARG A 31 21.64 1.10 -20.94
CA ARG A 31 21.28 -0.15 -20.24
C ARG A 31 22.35 -0.63 -19.27
N ALA A 32 23.60 -0.23 -19.45
CA ALA A 32 24.69 -0.55 -18.53
C ALA A 32 24.76 0.39 -17.32
N LEU A 33 24.00 1.49 -17.32
CA LEU A 33 23.97 2.41 -16.19
C LEU A 33 23.25 1.77 -15.00
N PRO A 34 23.67 2.09 -13.75
CA PRO A 34 22.92 1.69 -12.58
C PRO A 34 21.50 2.28 -12.59
N GLY A 35 20.56 1.58 -11.96
CA GLY A 35 19.13 1.90 -12.04
C GLY A 35 18.81 3.30 -11.52
N ALA A 36 19.53 3.78 -10.50
CA ALA A 36 19.34 5.13 -9.97
C ALA A 36 19.66 6.22 -11.01
N TYR A 37 20.71 6.02 -11.82
CA TYR A 37 21.09 6.96 -12.88
C TYR A 37 20.07 6.96 -14.01
N TYR A 38 19.56 5.79 -14.36
CA TYR A 38 18.54 5.64 -15.36
C TYR A 38 17.28 6.47 -15.02
N VAL A 39 16.78 6.38 -13.78
CA VAL A 39 15.66 7.21 -13.31
C VAL A 39 16.01 8.70 -13.31
N ARG A 40 17.24 9.05 -12.93
CA ARG A 40 17.70 10.44 -12.94
C ARG A 40 17.70 11.04 -14.36
N LEU A 41 18.14 10.27 -15.35
CA LEU A 41 18.14 10.68 -16.76
C LEU A 41 16.70 10.80 -17.31
N GLN A 42 15.78 9.92 -16.90
CA GLN A 42 14.38 10.01 -17.29
C GLN A 42 13.69 11.25 -16.70
N ASN A 43 14.02 11.63 -15.47
CA ASN A 43 13.40 12.77 -14.78
C ASN A 43 14.02 14.12 -15.16
N ASN A 44 15.15 14.14 -15.87
CA ASN A 44 15.80 15.37 -16.32
C ASN A 44 15.21 15.83 -17.66
N ARG A 45 14.78 17.10 -17.74
CA ARG A 45 14.11 17.69 -18.91
C ARG A 45 14.91 17.59 -20.21
N LEU A 46 16.24 17.66 -20.13
CA LEU A 46 17.10 17.62 -21.31
C LEU A 46 17.28 16.20 -21.87
N THR A 47 17.33 15.20 -20.99
CA THR A 47 17.62 13.82 -21.36
C THR A 47 16.36 12.96 -21.50
N ALA A 48 15.24 13.37 -20.90
CA ALA A 48 13.95 12.70 -20.99
C ALA A 48 13.51 12.32 -22.42
N PRO A 49 13.55 13.22 -23.43
CA PRO A 49 13.11 12.86 -24.78
C PRO A 49 13.99 11.79 -25.43
N VAL A 50 15.31 11.84 -25.17
CA VAL A 50 16.26 10.84 -25.66
C VAL A 50 16.02 9.49 -24.95
N MET A 51 15.80 9.52 -23.64
CA MET A 51 15.50 8.32 -22.85
C MET A 51 14.19 7.66 -23.30
N ALA A 52 13.16 8.43 -23.63
CA ALA A 52 11.90 7.90 -24.14
C ALA A 52 12.05 7.16 -25.47
N LEU A 53 13.02 7.56 -26.31
CA LEU A 53 13.25 6.94 -27.61
C LEU A 53 14.03 5.62 -27.52
N ILE A 54 14.98 5.53 -26.58
CA ILE A 54 15.91 4.40 -26.50
C ILE A 54 15.55 3.39 -25.42
N THR A 55 14.50 3.67 -24.65
CA THR A 55 14.09 2.84 -23.53
C THR A 55 12.63 2.47 -23.55
N THR A 56 12.32 1.27 -23.06
CA THR A 56 10.94 0.90 -22.77
C THR A 56 10.46 1.68 -21.55
N PRO A 57 9.26 2.28 -21.59
CA PRO A 57 8.70 2.93 -20.41
C PRO A 57 8.63 1.92 -19.27
N LEU A 58 9.03 2.32 -18.06
CA LEU A 58 8.79 1.48 -16.90
C LEU A 58 7.26 1.40 -16.68
N PRO A 59 6.75 0.23 -16.29
CA PRO A 59 5.35 0.13 -15.88
C PRO A 59 5.13 1.12 -14.72
N GLN A 60 4.27 2.12 -14.94
CA GLN A 60 3.94 3.14 -13.94
C GLN A 60 3.01 2.60 -12.84
N ALA A 61 2.44 1.43 -13.07
CA ALA A 61 1.72 0.67 -12.08
C ALA A 61 2.27 -0.75 -12.06
N LEU A 62 2.56 -1.27 -10.85
CA LEU A 62 2.57 -2.71 -10.63
C LEU A 62 1.23 -3.26 -11.14
N PRO A 63 1.17 -4.49 -11.70
CA PRO A 63 -0.12 -5.11 -11.95
C PRO A 63 -0.90 -5.02 -10.64
N VAL A 64 -1.98 -4.23 -10.63
CA VAL A 64 -3.00 -4.34 -9.60
C VAL A 64 -3.32 -5.82 -9.61
N ALA A 65 -3.13 -6.50 -8.47
CA ALA A 65 -3.64 -7.85 -8.33
C ALA A 65 -5.09 -7.74 -8.80
N ALA A 66 -5.41 -8.25 -9.99
CA ALA A 66 -6.77 -8.31 -10.47
C ALA A 66 -7.49 -8.95 -9.31
N ALA A 67 -8.38 -8.18 -8.66
CA ALA A 67 -9.00 -8.57 -7.41
C ALA A 67 -9.42 -10.00 -7.62
N SER A 68 -8.64 -10.93 -7.05
CA SER A 68 -8.92 -12.31 -7.28
C SER A 68 -10.18 -12.45 -6.46
N SER A 69 -11.31 -12.63 -7.13
CA SER A 69 -12.56 -13.05 -6.52
C SER A 69 -12.41 -14.47 -5.97
N THR A 70 -11.22 -14.84 -5.48
CA THR A 70 -11.07 -15.82 -4.44
C THR A 70 -11.72 -15.18 -3.23
N THR A 71 -13.03 -15.36 -3.14
CA THR A 71 -13.72 -15.38 -1.86
C THR A 71 -12.86 -16.24 -0.95
N ILE A 72 -12.12 -15.60 -0.04
CA ILE A 72 -11.57 -16.32 1.09
C ILE A 72 -12.80 -16.84 1.81
N ASP A 73 -13.05 -18.14 1.69
CA ASP A 73 -14.08 -18.78 2.47
C ASP A 73 -13.66 -18.61 3.92
N LEU A 74 -14.38 -17.75 4.64
CA LEU A 74 -14.13 -17.43 6.04
C LEU A 74 -14.19 -18.70 6.91
N ALA A 75 -14.74 -19.81 6.38
CA ALA A 75 -14.74 -21.12 7.02
C ALA A 75 -13.35 -21.80 7.05
N GLU A 76 -12.39 -21.40 6.21
CA GLU A 76 -11.06 -22.04 6.12
C GLU A 76 -9.97 -21.31 6.94
N LEU A 77 -10.29 -20.18 7.57
CA LEU A 77 -9.42 -19.52 8.53
C LEU A 77 -9.47 -20.22 9.90
N PRO A 78 -8.33 -20.51 10.54
CA PRO A 78 -8.33 -21.05 11.90
C PRO A 78 -8.97 -20.03 12.85
N GLN A 79 -10.10 -20.40 13.46
CA GLN A 79 -10.78 -19.56 14.45
C GLN A 79 -9.89 -19.40 15.69
N ILE A 80 -9.39 -18.19 15.92
CA ILE A 80 -8.70 -17.81 17.16
C ILE A 80 -9.79 -17.44 18.18
N PRO A 81 -9.95 -18.17 19.30
CA PRO A 81 -10.97 -17.85 20.29
C PRO A 81 -10.75 -16.45 20.89
N GLY A 82 -11.76 -15.57 20.76
CA GLY A 82 -11.79 -14.25 21.42
C GLY A 82 -11.83 -13.02 20.50
N LEU A 83 -11.72 -13.18 19.19
CA LEU A 83 -11.92 -12.11 18.21
C LEU A 83 -13.27 -12.30 17.51
N GLN A 84 -14.25 -11.47 17.85
CA GLN A 84 -15.53 -11.44 17.17
C GLN A 84 -15.43 -10.46 16.00
N ASP A 85 -15.47 -10.96 14.76
CA ASP A 85 -15.53 -10.11 13.57
C ASP A 85 -16.89 -9.41 13.52
N THR A 86 -16.94 -8.19 14.06
CA THR A 86 -18.03 -7.27 13.74
C THR A 86 -17.74 -6.69 12.36
N ALA A 87 -18.42 -7.23 11.35
CA ALA A 87 -18.37 -6.70 10.00
C ALA A 87 -18.79 -5.22 10.00
N VAL A 88 -17.83 -4.32 9.78
CA VAL A 88 -18.09 -2.91 9.50
C VAL A 88 -18.68 -2.84 8.09
N ALA A 89 -19.92 -2.34 7.98
CA ALA A 89 -20.58 -2.16 6.69
C ALA A 89 -19.76 -1.19 5.81
N ALA A 90 -19.35 -1.66 4.63
CA ALA A 90 -18.84 -0.84 3.54
C ALA A 90 -19.92 0.18 3.07
N PRO A 91 -19.56 1.33 2.48
CA PRO A 91 -20.52 2.32 2.04
C PRO A 91 -21.48 1.77 0.98
N THR A 92 -22.76 1.73 1.32
CA THR A 92 -23.88 1.22 0.52
C THR A 92 -24.08 2.06 -0.74
N ALA A 93 -23.97 1.44 -1.93
CA ALA A 93 -24.56 1.98 -3.15
C ALA A 93 -26.09 1.82 -3.07
N THR A 94 -26.81 2.94 -3.19
CA THR A 94 -28.28 3.02 -3.12
C THR A 94 -28.96 2.07 -4.12
N PRO A 95 -29.72 1.05 -3.66
CA PRO A 95 -30.63 0.32 -4.54
C PRO A 95 -32.02 0.99 -4.53
N THR A 96 -32.50 1.27 -5.74
CA THR A 96 -33.85 1.72 -6.07
C THR A 96 -34.91 0.66 -5.70
N LEU A 97 -36.01 1.12 -5.10
CA LEU A 97 -37.12 0.31 -4.55
C LEU A 97 -37.83 -0.56 -5.60
N ALA A 98 -38.17 -1.79 -5.19
CA ALA A 98 -39.18 -2.66 -5.81
C ALA A 98 -40.16 -3.15 -4.72
N PRO A 99 -41.41 -3.51 -5.07
CA PRO A 99 -42.56 -3.35 -4.19
C PRO A 99 -42.81 -4.50 -3.20
N THR A 100 -43.46 -4.12 -2.10
CA THR A 100 -43.95 -4.91 -0.96
C THR A 100 -44.99 -5.97 -1.36
N VAL A 101 -44.86 -7.18 -0.78
CA VAL A 101 -45.96 -8.15 -0.64
C VAL A 101 -46.22 -8.34 0.86
N ASN A 102 -47.39 -7.92 1.30
CA ASN A 102 -47.94 -8.21 2.62
C ASN A 102 -48.36 -9.67 2.69
N ASN A 103 -48.13 -10.34 3.83
CA ASN A 103 -48.99 -11.43 4.28
C ASN A 103 -49.22 -11.29 5.79
N ASP A 104 -50.48 -11.01 6.10
CA ASP A 104 -51.14 -10.98 7.39
C ASP A 104 -51.34 -12.42 7.90
N THR A 105 -51.16 -12.69 9.20
CA THR A 105 -51.91 -13.73 9.92
C THR A 105 -51.96 -13.43 11.41
N ALA A 106 -53.19 -13.52 11.92
CA ALA A 106 -53.73 -13.10 13.19
C ALA A 106 -53.51 -14.06 14.39
N VAL A 107 -53.47 -13.45 15.59
CA VAL A 107 -54.21 -13.77 16.85
C VAL A 107 -54.00 -15.15 17.51
N THR A 108 -53.72 -15.15 18.82
CA THR A 108 -54.61 -15.66 19.90
C THR A 108 -53.91 -15.62 21.28
N THR A 109 -54.50 -14.86 22.20
CA THR A 109 -54.28 -14.88 23.66
C THR A 109 -54.92 -16.14 24.29
N ILE A 110 -54.56 -16.52 25.53
CA ILE A 110 -55.46 -16.98 26.62
C ILE A 110 -54.65 -17.67 27.75
N SER A 111 -54.77 -17.04 28.93
CA SER A 111 -54.97 -17.52 30.31
C SER A 111 -54.03 -18.47 31.09
N GLU A 112 -53.68 -17.91 32.26
CA GLU A 112 -53.24 -18.41 33.57
C GLU A 112 -54.10 -19.54 34.18
N PRO A 113 -53.50 -20.44 34.99
CA PRO A 113 -53.93 -20.53 36.40
C PRO A 113 -52.84 -20.88 37.44
N ALA A 114 -52.98 -20.21 38.60
CA ALA A 114 -52.95 -20.71 39.99
C ALA A 114 -51.61 -21.15 40.66
N ALA A 115 -51.32 -20.43 41.75
CA ALA A 115 -50.19 -20.57 42.66
C ALA A 115 -50.25 -21.78 43.60
N THR A 116 -49.07 -22.34 43.90
CA THR A 116 -48.78 -23.24 45.04
C THR A 116 -47.83 -22.49 45.98
N PRO A 117 -47.98 -22.52 47.32
CA PRO A 117 -47.11 -21.78 48.22
C PRO A 117 -45.69 -22.37 48.25
N GLU A 118 -44.71 -21.51 47.98
CA GLU A 118 -43.30 -21.83 47.86
C GLU A 118 -42.60 -21.80 49.23
N ALA A 119 -41.67 -22.72 49.47
CA ALA A 119 -40.90 -22.83 50.71
C ALA A 119 -39.97 -21.62 50.92
N THR A 120 -39.96 -21.05 52.12
CA THR A 120 -39.08 -19.93 52.48
C THR A 120 -37.62 -20.39 52.57
N ILE A 121 -36.80 -20.01 51.58
CA ILE A 121 -35.33 -20.17 51.58
C ILE A 121 -34.70 -19.02 52.40
N ALA A 122 -33.84 -19.34 53.36
CA ALA A 122 -33.07 -18.37 54.14
C ALA A 122 -32.05 -17.60 53.26
N PRO A 123 -31.70 -16.33 53.58
CA PRO A 123 -30.77 -15.56 52.76
C PRO A 123 -29.37 -16.19 52.78
N THR A 124 -28.90 -16.56 51.60
CA THR A 124 -27.52 -16.99 51.37
C THR A 124 -26.64 -15.75 51.27
N ASN A 125 -25.45 -15.77 51.91
CA ASN A 125 -24.46 -14.70 51.76
C ASN A 125 -23.95 -14.66 50.32
N THR A 126 -24.52 -13.79 49.50
CA THR A 126 -24.09 -13.55 48.13
C THR A 126 -22.74 -12.82 48.15
N PRO A 127 -21.67 -13.36 47.52
CA PRO A 127 -20.41 -12.64 47.42
C PRO A 127 -20.61 -11.33 46.65
N THR A 128 -20.12 -10.23 47.20
CA THR A 128 -20.14 -8.93 46.53
C THR A 128 -19.21 -8.98 45.31
N PRO A 129 -19.68 -8.59 44.10
CA PRO A 129 -18.82 -8.59 42.92
C PRO A 129 -17.68 -7.59 43.12
N THR A 130 -16.45 -8.09 42.96
CA THR A 130 -15.24 -7.24 42.90
C THR A 130 -15.35 -6.31 41.70
N PRO A 131 -15.12 -5.00 41.82
CA PRO A 131 -15.18 -4.09 40.68
C PRO A 131 -14.13 -4.50 39.64
N GLN A 132 -14.60 -4.91 38.46
CA GLN A 132 -13.75 -5.17 37.31
C GLN A 132 -13.35 -3.82 36.68
N PRO A 133 -12.08 -3.61 36.29
CA PRO A 133 -11.70 -2.41 35.57
C PRO A 133 -12.52 -2.30 34.29
N THR A 134 -13.33 -1.25 34.18
CA THR A 134 -14.02 -0.88 32.95
C THR A 134 -13.02 -0.16 32.05
N LEU A 135 -12.60 -0.82 30.97
CA LEU A 135 -11.85 -0.16 29.91
C LEU A 135 -12.79 0.83 29.20
N SER A 136 -12.37 2.09 29.11
CA SER A 136 -13.08 3.08 28.31
C SER A 136 -13.11 2.62 26.85
N PRO A 137 -14.23 2.81 26.12
CA PRO A 137 -14.26 2.52 24.70
C PRO A 137 -13.21 3.36 23.95
N PRO A 138 -12.52 2.79 22.94
CA PRO A 138 -11.58 3.54 22.12
C PRO A 138 -12.30 4.64 21.32
N PRO A 139 -11.58 5.69 20.88
CA PRO A 139 -12.15 6.71 20.01
C PRO A 139 -12.56 6.11 18.66
N THR A 140 -13.51 6.77 17.99
CA THR A 140 -13.97 6.37 16.65
C THR A 140 -12.91 6.55 15.56
N SER A 141 -11.94 7.46 15.77
CA SER A 141 -10.76 7.64 14.94
C SER A 141 -9.61 8.22 15.76
N ALA A 142 -8.38 7.99 15.29
CA ALA A 142 -7.18 8.60 15.85
C ALA A 142 -6.23 8.99 14.70
N GLU A 143 -5.56 10.13 14.85
CA GLU A 143 -4.57 10.63 13.89
C GLU A 143 -3.27 10.93 14.64
N LEU A 144 -2.14 10.51 14.06
CA LEU A 144 -0.82 10.92 14.54
C LEU A 144 -0.51 12.32 13.98
N ALA A 145 -0.50 13.32 14.85
CA ALA A 145 -0.04 14.66 14.49
C ALA A 145 1.49 14.70 14.36
N ASN A 146 2.00 15.60 13.51
CA ASN A 146 3.43 15.89 13.35
C ASN A 146 4.29 14.70 12.87
N VAL A 147 3.73 13.83 12.04
CA VAL A 147 4.53 12.78 11.39
C VAL A 147 5.55 13.42 10.44
N PRO A 148 6.85 13.11 10.57
CA PRO A 148 7.88 13.68 9.72
C PRO A 148 7.72 13.22 8.26
N THR A 149 8.07 14.10 7.33
CA THR A 149 8.01 13.82 5.89
C THR A 149 9.40 13.51 5.36
N VAL A 150 9.64 12.25 5.01
CA VAL A 150 10.91 11.80 4.42
C VAL A 150 10.72 11.55 2.93
N LYS A 151 11.46 12.28 2.10
CA LYS A 151 11.49 12.00 0.65
C LYS A 151 12.28 10.72 0.39
N GLN A 152 11.62 9.68 -0.12
CA GLN A 152 12.31 8.43 -0.44
C GLN A 152 13.38 8.59 -1.53
N GLY A 153 14.46 7.83 -1.37
CA GLY A 153 15.45 7.56 -2.41
C GLY A 153 15.00 6.50 -3.42
N PHE A 154 15.94 6.11 -4.28
CA PHE A 154 15.74 5.08 -5.30
C PHE A 154 15.54 3.69 -4.66
N ASN A 155 14.35 3.10 -4.82
CA ASN A 155 13.92 1.84 -4.19
C ASN A 155 14.28 1.81 -2.70
N ASN A 156 13.78 2.81 -1.97
CA ASN A 156 14.10 3.02 -0.57
C ASN A 156 12.85 3.25 0.29
N CYS A 157 11.68 2.75 -0.14
CA CYS A 157 10.43 2.97 0.59
C CYS A 157 10.46 2.36 2.01
N GLY A 158 11.01 1.16 2.20
CA GLY A 158 11.19 0.54 3.51
C GLY A 158 12.09 1.37 4.44
N PRO A 159 13.35 1.67 4.04
CA PRO A 159 14.22 2.51 4.85
C PRO A 159 13.67 3.92 5.11
N ALA A 160 13.00 4.54 4.13
CA ALA A 160 12.33 5.83 4.32
C ALA A 160 11.18 5.73 5.32
N ASN A 161 10.35 4.69 5.25
CA ASN A 161 9.25 4.45 6.20
C ASN A 161 9.78 4.20 7.62
N LEU A 162 10.86 3.42 7.75
CA LEU A 162 11.51 3.23 9.05
C LEU A 162 12.03 4.56 9.60
N THR A 163 12.66 5.40 8.79
CA THR A 163 13.09 6.73 9.22
C THR A 163 11.91 7.61 9.66
N ILE A 164 10.77 7.57 8.96
CA ILE A 164 9.56 8.31 9.38
C ILE A 164 9.14 7.90 10.80
N VAL A 165 9.12 6.59 11.08
CA VAL A 165 8.75 6.07 12.41
C VAL A 165 9.79 6.44 13.47
N LEU A 166 11.08 6.28 13.16
CA LEU A 166 12.17 6.59 14.08
C LEU A 166 12.19 8.09 14.45
N GLU A 167 12.07 8.95 13.44
CA GLU A 167 12.04 10.40 13.63
C GLU A 167 10.78 10.84 14.41
N TYR A 168 9.64 10.19 14.22
CA TYR A 168 8.44 10.41 15.03
C TYR A 168 8.67 10.18 16.53
N TYR A 169 9.53 9.21 16.88
CA TYR A 169 9.94 8.92 18.27
C TYR A 169 11.20 9.66 18.72
N GLY A 170 11.72 10.60 17.92
CA GLY A 170 12.88 11.42 18.26
C GLY A 170 14.24 10.78 18.00
N ASP A 171 14.29 9.67 17.25
CA ASP A 171 15.54 9.06 16.80
C ASP A 171 16.02 9.71 15.48
N ALA A 172 17.32 10.04 15.41
CA ALA A 172 17.92 10.77 14.30
C ALA A 172 18.42 9.90 13.15
N THR A 173 18.10 8.59 13.13
CA THR A 173 18.55 7.64 12.10
C THR A 173 18.00 8.02 10.72
N THR A 174 18.90 8.36 9.79
CA THR A 174 18.53 8.74 8.43
C THR A 174 18.17 7.55 7.54
N GLN A 175 17.49 7.81 6.42
CA GLN A 175 17.14 6.74 5.48
C GLN A 175 18.38 6.06 4.87
N GLU A 176 19.50 6.77 4.75
CA GLU A 176 20.77 6.21 4.25
C GLU A 176 21.37 5.24 5.26
N THR A 177 21.26 5.58 6.55
CA THR A 177 21.72 4.71 7.64
C THR A 177 20.85 3.46 7.69
N ALA A 178 19.53 3.61 7.68
CA ALA A 178 18.60 2.49 7.61
C ALA A 178 18.83 1.63 6.35
N ALA A 179 19.06 2.26 5.18
CA ALA A 179 19.32 1.55 3.93
C ALA A 179 20.63 0.75 3.97
N ALA A 180 21.68 1.23 4.64
CA ALA A 180 22.93 0.49 4.76
C ALA A 180 22.75 -0.87 5.46
N TYR A 181 21.77 -1.00 6.36
CA TYR A 181 21.44 -2.25 7.04
C TYR A 181 20.39 -3.07 6.30
N LEU A 182 19.33 -2.43 5.82
CA LEU A 182 18.17 -3.10 5.23
C LEU A 182 18.37 -3.44 3.74
N LYS A 183 19.23 -2.69 3.05
CA LYS A 183 19.48 -2.77 1.62
C LYS A 183 20.99 -2.67 1.32
N PRO A 184 21.76 -3.75 1.57
CA PRO A 184 23.22 -3.74 1.37
C PRO A 184 23.64 -3.40 -0.06
N ASN A 185 22.83 -3.80 -1.06
CA ASN A 185 23.01 -3.38 -2.44
C ASN A 185 22.14 -2.14 -2.74
N LYS A 186 22.76 -0.97 -2.84
CA LYS A 186 22.09 0.30 -3.14
C LYS A 186 21.29 0.30 -4.45
N GLU A 187 21.70 -0.50 -5.44
CA GLU A 187 21.05 -0.57 -6.75
C GLU A 187 19.98 -1.67 -6.83
N ASP A 188 19.71 -2.37 -5.73
CA ASP A 188 18.66 -3.39 -5.70
C ASP A 188 17.29 -2.79 -6.05
N ARG A 189 16.60 -3.47 -6.97
CA ARG A 189 15.28 -3.10 -7.51
C ARG A 189 14.14 -3.90 -6.89
N ASN A 190 14.47 -4.91 -6.09
CA ASN A 190 13.53 -5.83 -5.48
C ASN A 190 13.35 -5.60 -3.97
N VAL A 191 13.91 -4.51 -3.45
CA VAL A 191 13.75 -4.10 -2.05
C VAL A 191 12.73 -2.97 -1.99
N SER A 192 11.52 -3.34 -1.56
CA SER A 192 10.44 -2.41 -1.20
C SER A 192 10.49 -2.14 0.29
#